data_AF-A0A6P6MQE7-F1
#
_entry.id   AF-A0A6P6MQE7-F1
#
_cell.length_a   1.000
_cell.length_b   1.000
_cell.length_c   1.000
_cell.angle_alpha   90.00
_cell.angle_beta   90.00
_cell.angle_gamma   90.00
#
_symmetry.space_group_name_H-M   'P 1'
#
loop_
_entity.id
_entity.type
_entity.pdbx_description
1 polymer ?
#
loop_
_entity_poly.entity_id
_entity_poly.type
_entity_poly.pdbx_seq_one_letter_code
_entity_poly.pdbx_strand_id
1 'polypeptide(L)'
;MVVVRFLECEATLQGITGSQYWKQNARKILAIQEQAFQEVQGSKRRRMSRKDEDAAGIGEVTEKIEELVLASQTLPDITAAIRELTNLAATQRVILTPSQLQTIKQGFCCVICMKFIEEPVFTECCRSIIGCKTCVVQWQETSVHCAKCRGNTANNTIYEINGLSDTFSVLRSLYEEE
;
A
#
# COMPACT_ATOMS: atom_id res chain seq x y z
N MET A 1 26.99 21.59 75.16
CA MET A 1 27.12 20.38 74.32
C MET A 1 26.41 20.68 73.00
N VAL A 2 27.14 20.92 71.91
CA VAL A 2 26.54 21.27 70.61
C VAL A 2 26.22 19.98 69.88
N VAL A 3 24.94 19.66 69.74
CA VAL A 3 24.47 18.51 68.96
C VAL A 3 24.42 18.96 67.51
N VAL A 4 25.22 18.32 66.65
CA VAL A 4 25.24 18.58 65.21
C VAL A 4 24.58 17.37 64.54
N ARG A 5 23.50 17.62 63.79
CA ARG A 5 22.80 16.58 63.03
C ARG A 5 23.07 16.74 61.54
N PHE A 6 23.39 15.63 60.89
CA PHE A 6 23.67 15.60 59.47
C PHE A 6 22.36 15.40 58.69
N LEU A 7 22.09 16.30 57.74
CA LEU A 7 21.00 16.16 56.78
C LEU A 7 21.50 15.37 55.57
N GLU A 8 21.06 14.12 55.46
CA GLU A 8 21.25 13.35 54.23
C GLU A 8 20.20 13.79 53.19
N CYS A 9 20.68 14.32 52.06
CA CYS A 9 19.89 14.37 50.85
C CYS A 9 19.86 12.96 50.26
N GLU A 10 18.69 12.32 50.28
CA GLU A 10 18.43 11.05 49.59
C GLU A 10 18.61 11.27 48.08
N ALA A 11 19.82 11.01 47.58
CA ALA A 11 20.00 10.61 46.20
C ALA A 11 19.98 9.08 46.17
N THR A 12 18.98 8.55 45.46
CA THR A 12 18.75 7.14 45.16
C THR A 12 20.00 6.50 44.55
N LEU A 13 20.84 5.90 45.39
CA LEU A 13 21.94 5.03 44.98
C LEU A 13 21.89 3.80 45.88
N GLN A 14 21.15 2.78 45.46
CA GLN A 14 21.31 1.43 46.00
C GLN A 14 22.74 0.98 45.70
N GLY A 15 23.54 0.68 46.73
CA GLY A 15 24.76 -0.12 46.57
C GLY A 15 26.11 0.50 46.95
N ILE A 16 26.17 1.59 47.72
CA ILE A 16 27.45 2.10 48.25
C ILE A 16 27.47 2.10 49.77
N THR A 17 28.12 1.10 50.36
CA THR A 17 28.39 0.99 51.80
C THR A 17 29.89 1.18 52.09
N GLY A 18 30.22 1.66 53.29
CA GLY A 18 31.61 1.80 53.75
C GLY A 18 32.34 3.03 53.20
N SER A 19 33.68 3.01 53.17
CA SER A 19 34.51 4.19 52.83
C SER A 19 34.29 4.74 51.42
N GLN A 20 33.73 3.95 50.50
CA GLN A 20 33.35 4.39 49.16
C GLN A 20 32.14 5.32 49.15
N TYR A 21 31.28 5.26 50.18
CA TYR A 21 30.19 6.21 50.38
C TYR A 21 30.71 7.66 50.49
N TRP A 22 31.82 7.87 51.21
CA TRP A 22 32.39 9.20 51.47
C TRP A 22 33.25 9.78 50.34
N LYS A 23 33.67 8.95 49.37
CA LYS A 23 34.60 9.36 48.31
C LYS A 23 33.90 9.93 47.07
N GLN A 24 32.57 9.97 47.03
CA GLN A 24 31.85 10.54 45.90
C GLN A 24 31.81 12.08 46.01
N ASN A 25 32.50 12.75 45.07
CA ASN A 25 32.62 14.22 44.95
C ASN A 25 31.29 14.99 44.76
N ALA A 26 30.14 14.34 44.87
CA ALA A 26 28.85 14.90 44.47
C ALA A 26 27.96 15.40 45.63
N ARG A 27 28.36 15.24 46.91
CA ARG A 27 27.47 15.58 48.04
C ARG A 27 28.08 16.62 48.97
N LYS A 28 27.48 17.82 48.98
CA LYS A 28 27.80 18.89 49.94
C LYS A 28 27.13 18.54 51.28
N ILE A 29 27.93 18.25 52.29
CA ILE A 29 27.45 18.03 53.66
C ILE A 29 27.37 19.39 54.34
N LEU A 30 26.18 19.80 54.75
CA LEU A 30 25.95 21.05 55.46
C LEU A 30 25.72 20.74 56.94
N ALA A 31 26.52 21.37 57.80
CA ALA A 31 26.28 21.36 59.23
C ALA A 31 25.34 22.53 59.56
N ILE A 32 24.18 22.22 60.13
CA ILE A 32 23.20 23.22 60.56
C ILE A 32 22.89 23.06 62.05
N GLN A 33 22.41 24.13 62.67
CA GLN A 33 21.97 24.11 64.06
C GLN A 33 20.62 23.37 64.19
N GLU A 34 20.40 22.70 65.32
CA GLU A 34 19.21 21.86 65.58
C GLU A 34 17.88 22.60 65.37
N GLN A 35 17.83 23.89 65.70
CA GLN A 35 16.64 24.72 65.50
C GLN A 35 16.28 24.86 64.01
N ALA A 36 17.28 25.13 63.17
CA ALA A 36 17.12 25.20 61.72
C ALA A 36 16.77 23.83 61.10
N PHE A 37 17.20 22.72 61.72
CA PHE A 37 16.86 21.38 61.26
C PHE A 37 15.36 21.07 61.39
N GLN A 38 14.73 21.50 62.48
CA GLN A 38 13.29 21.28 62.71
C GLN A 38 12.42 22.04 61.69
N GLU A 39 12.82 23.25 61.31
CA GLU A 39 12.15 24.05 60.27
C GLU A 39 12.25 23.40 58.88
N VAL A 40 13.40 22.80 58.55
CA VAL A 40 13.63 22.11 57.28
C VAL A 40 12.89 20.77 57.20
N GLN A 41 12.75 20.03 58.32
CA GLN A 41 11.94 18.81 58.33
C GLN A 41 10.44 19.08 58.09
N GLY A 42 9.91 20.16 58.66
CA GLY A 42 8.52 20.57 58.45
C GLY A 42 8.21 20.85 56.97
N SER A 43 9.17 21.43 56.25
CA SER A 43 9.06 21.73 54.82
C SER A 43 9.31 20.52 53.90
N LYS A 44 10.14 19.55 54.31
CA LYS A 44 10.30 18.25 53.60
C LYS A 44 9.01 17.41 53.61
N ARG A 45 8.29 17.35 54.73
CA ARG A 45 6.96 16.68 54.79
C ARG A 45 5.96 17.33 53.85
N ARG A 46 6.03 18.65 53.69
CA ARG A 46 5.18 19.39 52.73
C ARG A 46 5.49 19.06 51.26
N ARG A 47 6.73 18.67 50.94
CA ARG A 47 7.16 18.32 49.59
C ARG A 47 6.77 16.89 49.18
N MET A 48 6.64 15.96 50.14
CA MET A 48 6.10 14.62 49.87
C MET A 48 4.61 14.61 49.52
N SER A 49 3.88 15.68 49.85
CA SER A 49 2.47 15.84 49.50
C SER A 49 2.22 16.28 48.05
N ARG A 50 3.27 16.54 47.25
CA ARG A 50 3.15 16.87 45.81
C ARG A 50 3.41 15.67 44.89
N LYS A 51 3.49 14.45 45.43
CA LYS A 51 3.70 13.23 44.63
C LYS A 51 2.38 12.58 44.17
N ASP A 52 1.24 13.26 44.33
CA ASP A 52 -0.06 12.80 43.83
C ASP A 52 -0.53 13.55 42.57
N GLU A 53 0.13 14.64 42.17
CA GLU A 53 -0.23 15.36 40.92
C GLU A 53 0.42 14.74 39.66
N ASP A 54 1.58 14.07 39.80
CA ASP A 54 2.27 13.40 38.68
C ASP A 54 1.61 12.07 38.26
N ALA A 55 0.76 11.47 39.11
CA ALA A 55 0.04 10.24 38.78
C ALA A 55 -1.07 10.47 37.74
N ALA A 56 -1.70 11.66 37.75
CA ALA A 56 -2.72 12.03 36.76
C ALA A 56 -2.11 12.30 35.38
N GLY A 57 -0.94 12.96 35.33
CA GLY A 57 -0.24 13.25 34.06
C GLY A 57 0.35 12.00 33.40
N ILE A 58 0.81 11.02 34.17
CA ILE A 58 1.29 9.74 33.62
C ILE A 58 0.12 8.94 33.02
N GLY A 59 -1.05 8.93 33.68
CA GLY A 59 -2.28 8.32 33.16
C GLY A 59 -2.69 8.90 31.80
N GLU A 60 -2.68 10.22 31.68
CA GLU A 60 -2.99 10.93 30.43
C GLU A 60 -1.97 10.63 29.31
N VAL A 61 -0.69 10.52 29.65
CA VAL A 61 0.36 10.15 28.69
C VAL A 61 0.20 8.69 28.25
N THR A 62 -0.14 7.78 29.16
CA THR A 62 -0.38 6.37 28.81
C THR A 62 -1.63 6.20 27.94
N GLU A 63 -2.69 6.96 28.21
CA GLU A 63 -3.93 6.96 27.41
C GLU A 63 -3.65 7.46 25.98
N LYS A 64 -2.91 8.56 25.83
CA LYS A 64 -2.48 9.07 24.52
C LYS A 64 -1.58 8.10 23.75
N ILE A 65 -0.75 7.33 24.45
CA ILE A 65 0.09 6.30 23.84
C ILE A 65 -0.76 5.12 23.37
N GLU A 66 -1.73 4.66 24.16
CA GLU A 66 -2.67 3.61 23.74
C GLU A 66 -3.50 4.03 22.53
N GLU A 67 -3.98 5.28 22.52
CA GLU A 67 -4.74 5.86 21.40
C GLU A 67 -3.89 5.89 20.10
N LEU A 68 -2.62 6.28 20.21
CA LEU A 68 -1.66 6.23 19.10
C LEU A 68 -1.36 4.80 18.64
N VAL A 69 -1.25 3.84 19.56
CA VAL A 69 -1.03 2.42 19.23
C VAL A 69 -2.23 1.87 18.47
N LEU A 70 -3.45 2.13 18.92
CA LEU A 70 -4.67 1.71 18.26
C LEU A 70 -4.80 2.32 16.86
N ALA A 71 -4.52 3.62 16.72
CA ALA A 71 -4.48 4.27 15.41
C ALA A 71 -3.41 3.65 14.49
N SER A 72 -2.24 3.33 15.04
CA SER A 72 -1.11 2.80 14.27
C SER A 72 -1.30 1.37 13.75
N GLN A 73 -2.20 0.58 14.35
CA GLN A 73 -2.49 -0.79 13.89
C GLN A 73 -3.07 -0.84 12.48
N THR A 74 -3.75 0.22 12.05
CA THR A 74 -4.36 0.31 10.71
C THR A 74 -3.43 0.91 9.65
N LEU A 75 -2.32 1.55 10.07
CA LEU A 75 -1.37 2.19 9.16
C LEU A 75 -0.66 1.21 8.21
N PRO A 76 -0.26 -0.01 8.62
CA PRO A 76 0.31 -0.99 7.70
C PRO A 76 -0.65 -1.38 6.58
N ASP A 77 -1.93 -1.57 6.89
CA ASP A 77 -2.97 -1.92 5.92
C ASP A 77 -3.24 -0.77 4.96
N ILE A 78 -3.32 0.47 5.47
CA ILE A 78 -3.44 1.68 4.64
C ILE A 78 -2.22 1.83 3.72
N THR A 79 -1.02 1.58 4.25
CA THR A 79 0.23 1.65 3.48
C THR A 79 0.28 0.57 2.40
N ALA A 80 -0.22 -0.64 2.69
CA ALA A 80 -0.35 -1.72 1.73
C ALA A 80 -1.34 -1.36 0.61
N ALA A 81 -2.51 -0.83 0.94
CA ALA A 81 -3.51 -0.38 -0.03
C ALA A 81 -2.99 0.75 -0.93
N ILE A 82 -2.29 1.75 -0.35
CA ILE A 82 -1.65 2.82 -1.13
C ILE A 82 -0.57 2.25 -2.05
N ARG A 83 0.24 1.30 -1.57
CA ARG A 83 1.26 0.66 -2.39
C ARG A 83 0.64 -0.15 -3.53
N GLU A 84 -0.47 -0.83 -3.28
CA GLU A 84 -1.22 -1.56 -4.31
C GLU A 84 -1.78 -0.60 -5.35
N LEU A 85 -2.47 0.48 -4.95
CA LEU A 85 -2.96 1.53 -5.84
C LEU A 85 -1.82 2.20 -6.64
N THR A 86 -0.67 2.42 -6.01
CA THR A 86 0.52 2.98 -6.68
C THR A 86 1.09 1.99 -7.68
N ASN A 87 1.14 0.69 -7.36
CA ASN A 87 1.56 -0.35 -8.31
C ASN A 87 0.58 -0.48 -9.47
N LEU A 88 -0.73 -0.39 -9.20
CA LEU A 88 -1.79 -0.38 -10.22
C LEU A 88 -1.66 0.83 -11.16
N ALA A 89 -1.29 2.00 -10.62
CA ALA A 89 -1.03 3.21 -11.40
C ALA A 89 0.32 3.19 -12.14
N ALA A 90 1.33 2.52 -11.58
CA ALA A 90 2.66 2.35 -12.18
C ALA A 90 2.65 1.30 -13.31
N THR A 91 1.80 0.28 -13.21
CA THR A 91 1.46 -0.55 -14.37
C THR A 91 0.63 0.29 -15.33
N GLN A 92 1.17 0.56 -16.50
CA GLN A 92 0.53 1.35 -17.55
C GLN A 92 -0.68 0.60 -18.13
N ARG A 93 -1.77 0.55 -17.36
CA ARG A 93 -3.02 -0.08 -17.77
C ARG A 93 -3.86 0.94 -18.52
N VAL A 94 -4.15 0.65 -19.78
CA VAL A 94 -5.14 1.39 -20.54
C VAL A 94 -6.51 0.96 -20.03
N ILE A 95 -7.20 1.87 -19.34
CA ILE A 95 -8.62 1.64 -18.98
C ILE A 95 -9.43 1.86 -20.25
N LEU A 96 -9.99 0.78 -20.79
CA LEU A 96 -10.90 0.83 -21.94
C LEU A 96 -12.31 1.15 -21.44
N THR A 97 -12.98 2.13 -22.04
CA THR A 97 -14.42 2.32 -21.82
C THR A 97 -15.19 1.12 -22.40
N PRO A 98 -16.41 0.83 -21.93
CA PRO A 98 -17.24 -0.24 -22.51
C PRO A 98 -17.43 -0.11 -24.02
N SER A 99 -17.57 1.13 -24.53
CA SER A 99 -17.69 1.42 -25.96
C SER A 99 -16.39 1.15 -26.74
N GLN A 100 -15.23 1.45 -26.17
CA GLN A 100 -13.93 1.13 -26.76
C GLN A 100 -13.72 -0.38 -26.81
N LEU A 101 -14.02 -1.08 -25.71
CA LEU A 101 -13.95 -2.54 -25.67
C LEU A 101 -14.86 -3.18 -26.71
N GLN A 102 -16.11 -2.71 -26.84
CA GLN A 102 -17.03 -3.20 -27.87
C GLN A 102 -16.51 -2.94 -29.29
N THR A 103 -15.90 -1.79 -29.53
CA THR A 103 -15.30 -1.44 -30.84
C THR A 103 -14.14 -2.37 -31.17
N ILE A 104 -13.28 -2.64 -30.19
CA ILE A 104 -12.17 -3.60 -30.32
C ILE A 104 -12.73 -4.99 -30.60
N LYS A 105 -13.71 -5.45 -29.81
CA LYS A 105 -14.39 -6.73 -30.06
C LYS A 105 -14.88 -6.79 -31.52
N GLN A 106 -15.76 -5.88 -31.93
CA GLN A 106 -16.28 -5.87 -33.30
C GLN A 106 -15.20 -5.85 -34.40
N GLY A 107 -14.04 -5.23 -34.16
CA GLY A 107 -12.91 -5.22 -35.09
C GLY A 107 -12.23 -6.58 -35.30
N PHE A 108 -12.27 -7.47 -34.30
CA PHE A 108 -11.61 -8.79 -34.31
C PHE A 108 -12.62 -9.96 -34.31
N CYS A 109 -13.87 -9.70 -34.69
CA CYS A 109 -14.88 -10.72 -34.97
C CYS A 109 -14.87 -11.15 -36.44
N CYS A 110 -15.04 -12.45 -36.68
CA CYS A 110 -15.27 -12.97 -38.03
C CYS A 110 -16.66 -12.55 -38.51
N VAL A 111 -16.76 -11.97 -39.71
CA VAL A 111 -18.05 -11.52 -40.27
C VAL A 111 -19.00 -12.67 -40.63
N ILE A 112 -18.53 -13.92 -40.59
CA ILE A 112 -19.29 -15.11 -40.97
C ILE A 112 -19.80 -15.82 -39.72
N CYS A 113 -18.90 -16.23 -38.82
CA CYS A 113 -19.29 -16.95 -37.60
C CYS A 113 -19.60 -16.03 -36.40
N MET A 114 -19.32 -14.73 -36.51
CA MET A 114 -19.51 -13.70 -35.47
C MET A 114 -18.71 -13.92 -34.17
N LYS A 115 -17.77 -14.87 -34.16
CA LYS A 115 -16.86 -15.17 -33.04
C LYS A 115 -15.51 -14.48 -33.23
N PHE A 116 -14.68 -14.51 -32.17
CA PHE A 116 -13.28 -14.08 -32.26
C PHE A 116 -12.56 -14.83 -33.39
N ILE A 117 -11.72 -14.12 -34.13
CA ILE A 117 -11.08 -14.66 -35.32
C ILE A 117 -9.97 -15.65 -34.95
N GLU A 118 -10.04 -16.83 -35.55
CA GLU A 118 -8.99 -17.86 -35.56
C GLU A 118 -8.33 -17.90 -36.93
N GLU A 119 -7.00 -17.85 -36.98
CA GLU A 119 -6.23 -17.74 -38.24
C GLU A 119 -6.74 -16.58 -39.13
N PRO A 120 -6.46 -15.32 -38.73
CA PRO A 120 -7.02 -14.15 -39.37
C PRO A 120 -6.61 -14.03 -40.83
N VAL A 121 -7.61 -13.79 -41.69
CA VAL A 121 -7.37 -13.57 -43.12
C VAL A 121 -7.81 -12.20 -43.60
N PHE A 122 -7.09 -11.72 -44.61
CA PHE A 122 -7.26 -10.46 -45.31
C PHE A 122 -7.69 -10.69 -46.76
N THR A 123 -8.42 -9.73 -47.33
CA THR A 123 -8.71 -9.71 -48.77
C THR A 123 -8.45 -8.33 -49.37
N GLU A 124 -8.07 -8.31 -50.65
CA GLU A 124 -7.69 -7.09 -51.36
C GLU A 124 -8.87 -6.13 -51.61
N CYS A 125 -10.09 -6.66 -51.76
CA CYS A 125 -11.25 -5.87 -52.17
C CYS A 125 -11.67 -4.81 -51.14
N CYS A 126 -11.58 -5.12 -49.85
CA CYS A 126 -11.94 -4.19 -48.76
C CYS A 126 -10.74 -3.77 -47.91
N ARG A 127 -9.54 -4.27 -48.24
CA ARG A 127 -8.29 -4.03 -47.52
C ARG A 127 -8.45 -4.17 -46.00
N SER A 128 -9.14 -5.23 -45.58
CA SER A 128 -9.48 -5.46 -44.18
C SER A 128 -9.38 -6.93 -43.83
N ILE A 129 -9.12 -7.19 -42.55
CA ILE A 129 -9.36 -8.49 -41.92
C ILE A 129 -10.85 -8.81 -42.08
N ILE A 130 -11.14 -10.02 -42.57
CA ILE A 130 -12.51 -10.50 -42.81
C ILE A 130 -12.95 -11.45 -41.71
N GLY A 131 -12.11 -12.41 -41.36
CA GLY A 131 -12.54 -13.46 -40.46
C GLY A 131 -11.58 -14.63 -40.37
N CYS A 132 -12.09 -15.76 -39.89
CA CYS A 132 -11.34 -16.99 -39.81
C CYS A 132 -11.07 -17.56 -41.20
N LYS A 133 -9.87 -18.11 -41.41
CA LYS A 133 -9.47 -18.77 -42.66
C LYS A 133 -10.51 -19.77 -43.15
N THR A 134 -10.92 -20.70 -42.29
CA THR A 134 -11.89 -21.76 -42.61
C THR A 134 -13.23 -21.18 -43.08
N CYS A 135 -13.76 -20.20 -42.34
CA CYS A 135 -15.02 -19.55 -42.70
C CYS A 135 -14.96 -18.87 -44.06
N VAL A 136 -13.87 -18.13 -44.34
CA VAL A 136 -13.75 -17.36 -45.59
C VAL A 136 -13.53 -18.29 -46.79
N VAL A 137 -12.75 -19.35 -46.64
CA VAL A 137 -12.57 -20.37 -47.69
C VAL A 137 -13.92 -21.02 -48.04
N GLN A 138 -14.68 -21.48 -47.03
CA GLN A 138 -16.00 -22.06 -47.25
C GLN A 138 -16.99 -21.07 -47.89
N TRP A 139 -16.90 -19.79 -47.53
CA TRP A 139 -17.73 -18.76 -48.15
C TRP A 139 -17.40 -18.57 -49.64
N GLN A 140 -16.12 -18.58 -50.02
CA GLN A 140 -15.72 -18.43 -51.42
C GLN A 140 -16.15 -19.61 -52.31
N GLU A 141 -16.29 -20.81 -51.74
CA GLU A 141 -16.85 -21.97 -52.46
C GLU A 141 -18.32 -21.76 -52.85
N THR A 142 -19.06 -20.96 -52.09
CA THR A 142 -20.51 -20.76 -52.27
C THR A 142 -20.88 -19.41 -52.86
N SER A 143 -19.97 -18.43 -52.83
CA SER A 143 -20.24 -17.06 -53.25
C SER A 143 -19.01 -16.40 -53.90
N VAL A 144 -19.25 -15.73 -55.03
CA VAL A 144 -18.24 -14.91 -55.70
C VAL A 144 -18.08 -13.51 -55.09
N HIS A 145 -18.78 -13.22 -53.98
CA HIS A 145 -18.78 -11.90 -53.35
C HIS A 145 -18.11 -11.95 -51.98
N CYS A 146 -17.37 -10.91 -51.63
CA CYS A 146 -16.76 -10.73 -50.31
C CYS A 146 -17.82 -10.74 -49.20
N ALA A 147 -17.63 -11.56 -48.17
CA ALA A 147 -18.52 -11.60 -47.00
C ALA A 147 -18.63 -10.26 -46.25
N LYS A 148 -17.62 -9.39 -46.37
CA LYS A 148 -17.58 -8.07 -45.72
C LYS A 148 -18.14 -6.93 -46.57
N CYS A 149 -17.56 -6.68 -47.75
CA CYS A 149 -17.94 -5.53 -48.58
C CYS A 149 -18.85 -5.87 -49.76
N ARG A 150 -19.15 -7.16 -49.98
CA ARG A 150 -19.91 -7.67 -51.14
C ARG A 150 -19.29 -7.37 -52.51
N GLY A 151 -18.06 -6.88 -52.56
CA GLY A 151 -17.29 -6.73 -53.79
C GLY A 151 -16.97 -8.08 -54.43
N ASN A 152 -16.77 -8.11 -55.75
CA ASN A 152 -16.45 -9.33 -56.48
C ASN A 152 -15.08 -9.88 -56.07
N THR A 153 -15.02 -11.16 -55.71
CA THR A 153 -13.83 -11.88 -55.26
C THR A 153 -13.51 -13.12 -56.10
N ALA A 154 -14.13 -13.30 -57.27
CA ALA A 154 -13.94 -14.49 -58.12
C ALA A 154 -12.47 -14.87 -58.41
N ASN A 155 -11.56 -13.89 -58.39
CA ASN A 155 -10.11 -14.10 -58.61
C ASN A 155 -9.24 -13.58 -57.45
N ASN A 156 -9.83 -13.26 -56.30
CA ASN A 156 -9.07 -12.67 -55.20
C ASN A 156 -8.37 -13.74 -54.38
N THR A 157 -7.07 -13.54 -54.15
CA THR A 157 -6.30 -14.37 -53.23
C THR A 157 -6.62 -13.96 -51.79
N ILE A 158 -6.87 -14.95 -50.93
CA ILE A 158 -6.94 -14.74 -49.48
C ILE A 158 -5.52 -14.73 -48.93
N TYR A 159 -5.20 -13.73 -48.11
CA TYR A 159 -3.90 -13.65 -47.44
C TYR A 159 -4.06 -13.94 -45.95
N GLU A 160 -3.30 -14.90 -45.46
CA GLU A 160 -3.16 -15.15 -44.02
C GLU A 160 -2.32 -14.07 -43.37
N ILE A 161 -2.80 -13.56 -42.23
CA ILE A 161 -2.09 -12.55 -41.46
C ILE A 161 -1.22 -13.26 -40.43
N ASN A 162 0.09 -13.19 -40.63
CA ASN A 162 1.09 -13.72 -39.72
C ASN A 162 1.72 -12.60 -38.89
N GLY A 163 2.35 -12.96 -37.76
CA GLY A 163 3.07 -12.02 -36.89
C GLY A 163 2.20 -11.23 -35.89
N LEU A 164 0.90 -11.50 -35.85
CA LEU A 164 -0.02 -10.93 -34.85
C LEU A 164 -0.51 -11.97 -33.83
N SER A 165 0.08 -13.17 -33.80
CA SER A 165 -0.34 -14.27 -32.90
C SER A 165 -0.42 -13.82 -31.45
N ASP A 166 0.64 -13.17 -30.96
CA ASP A 166 0.74 -12.76 -29.56
C ASP A 166 -0.27 -11.66 -29.22
N THR A 167 -0.51 -10.74 -30.15
CA THR A 167 -1.55 -9.71 -30.02
C THR A 167 -2.94 -10.34 -29.97
N PHE A 168 -3.22 -11.32 -30.84
CA PHE A 168 -4.49 -12.03 -30.84
C PHE A 168 -4.68 -12.85 -29.55
N SER A 169 -3.62 -13.41 -28.97
CA SER A 169 -3.69 -14.08 -27.67
C SER A 169 -4.12 -13.13 -26.55
N VAL A 170 -3.57 -11.91 -26.51
CA VAL A 170 -3.98 -10.89 -25.53
C VAL A 170 -5.41 -10.41 -25.79
N LEU A 171 -5.78 -10.17 -27.05
CA LEU A 171 -7.13 -9.71 -27.39
C LEU A 171 -8.20 -10.78 -27.14
N ARG A 172 -7.84 -12.07 -27.23
CA ARG A 172 -8.74 -13.18 -26.93
C ARG A 172 -9.16 -13.20 -25.46
N SER A 173 -8.27 -12.85 -24.52
CA SER A 173 -8.66 -12.82 -23.10
C SER A 173 -9.77 -11.80 -22.84
N LEU A 174 -9.83 -10.70 -23.62
CA LEU A 174 -10.90 -9.71 -23.54
C LEU A 174 -12.27 -10.25 -24.00
N TYR A 175 -12.28 -11.40 -24.69
CA TYR A 175 -13.49 -12.08 -25.16
C TYR A 175 -14.00 -13.17 -24.23
N GLU A 176 -13.10 -13.79 -23.46
CA GLU A 176 -13.41 -14.93 -22.58
C GLU A 176 -13.86 -14.48 -21.18
N GLU A 177 -13.71 -13.20 -20.84
CA GLU A 177 -14.15 -12.62 -19.55
C GLU A 177 -15.68 -12.44 -19.40
N GLU A 178 -16.51 -13.04 -20.26
CA GLU A 178 -17.99 -13.05 -20.19
C GLU A 178 -18.56 -14.42 -19.80
#